data_AF-A0A381S821-F1
#
_entry.id   AF-A0A381S821-F1
#
_cell.length_a   1.000
_cell.length_b   1.000
_cell.length_c   1.000
_cell.angle_alpha   90.00
_cell.angle_beta   90.00
_cell.angle_gamma   90.00
#
_symmetry.space_group_name_H-M   'P 1'
#
loop_
_entity.id
_entity.type
_entity.pdbx_description
1 polymer ?
#
loop_
_entity_poly.entity_id
_entity_poly.type
_entity_poly.pdbx_seq_one_letter_code
_entity_poly.pdbx_strand_id
1 'polypeptide(L)'
;VGIVNTLKEKLDQLDKVTSSDKQEICALISFNEGIAPPILGFAALTTNGKIYLMQNTSPVNIGNKFIFQTQIADRADFVSLSVLSGDEGVKTYYVAITADGHHYYSLDLKEWNPQGQSPF
;
A
#
# COMPACT_ATOMS: atom_id res chain seq x y z
N VAL A 1 42.79 18.83 -1.04
CA VAL A 1 41.58 19.04 -0.19
C VAL A 1 40.28 18.99 -1.00
N GLY A 2 40.23 19.51 -2.24
CA GLY A 2 38.99 19.51 -3.05
C GLY A 2 38.41 18.13 -3.42
N ILE A 3 39.24 17.18 -3.86
CA ILE A 3 38.76 15.88 -4.38
C ILE A 3 38.05 15.04 -3.31
N VAL A 4 38.55 15.05 -2.07
CA VAL A 4 37.97 14.28 -0.96
C VAL A 4 36.58 14.83 -0.59
N ASN A 5 36.42 16.16 -0.59
CA ASN A 5 35.13 16.78 -0.33
C ASN A 5 34.12 16.49 -1.46
N THR A 6 34.54 16.56 -2.71
CA THR A 6 33.69 16.21 -3.86
C THR A 6 33.27 14.74 -3.85
N LEU A 7 34.16 13.83 -3.43
CA LEU A 7 33.83 12.42 -3.27
C LEU A 7 32.82 12.20 -2.14
N LYS A 8 32.96 12.92 -1.02
CA LYS A 8 32.05 12.86 0.11
C LYS A 8 30.65 13.36 -0.26
N GLU A 9 30.56 14.49 -0.96
CA GLU A 9 29.27 15.02 -1.45
C GLU A 9 28.58 14.06 -2.42
N LYS A 10 29.33 13.38 -3.28
CA LYS A 10 28.80 12.35 -4.19
C LYS A 10 28.33 11.10 -3.43
N LEU A 11 29.04 10.71 -2.37
CA LEU A 11 28.65 9.59 -1.52
C LEU A 11 27.37 9.91 -0.75
N ASP A 12 27.27 11.11 -0.16
CA ASP A 12 26.06 11.57 0.55
C ASP A 12 24.84 11.68 -0.40
N GLN A 13 25.06 12.03 -1.67
CA GLN A 13 24.01 12.00 -2.71
C GLN A 13 23.60 10.57 -3.08
N LEU A 14 24.56 9.64 -3.17
CA LEU A 14 24.29 8.24 -3.47
C LEU A 14 23.56 7.55 -2.31
N ASP A 15 23.96 7.84 -1.08
CA ASP A 15 23.29 7.36 0.14
C ASP A 15 21.88 7.92 0.24
N LYS A 16 21.64 9.20 -0.13
CA LYS A 16 20.28 9.74 -0.22
C LYS A 16 19.44 9.02 -1.27
N VAL A 17 19.96 8.77 -2.46
CA VAL A 17 19.25 8.05 -3.55
C VAL A 17 18.95 6.60 -3.17
N THR A 18 19.88 5.92 -2.49
CA THR A 18 19.70 4.52 -2.08
C THR A 18 18.88 4.37 -0.79
N SER A 19 18.83 5.38 0.07
CA SER A 19 18.01 5.38 1.29
C SER A 19 16.59 5.88 1.07
N SER A 20 16.34 6.74 0.07
CA SER A 20 15.01 7.27 -0.25
C SER A 20 14.09 6.26 -0.96
N ASP A 21 14.67 5.20 -1.55
CA ASP A 21 13.94 4.22 -2.36
C ASP A 21 13.63 2.91 -1.62
N LYS A 22 13.74 2.91 -0.28
CA LYS A 22 13.44 1.74 0.55
C LYS A 22 11.92 1.53 0.64
N GLN A 23 11.34 1.07 -0.46
CA GLN A 23 9.96 0.61 -0.54
C GLN A 23 9.86 -0.75 0.16
N GLU A 24 9.20 -0.77 1.32
CA GLU A 24 8.97 -1.99 2.09
C GLU A 24 7.46 -2.31 2.08
N ILE A 25 7.10 -3.59 2.20
CA ILE A 25 5.70 -3.98 2.42
C ILE A 25 5.38 -3.71 3.89
N CYS A 26 4.40 -2.85 4.16
CA CYS A 26 3.99 -2.50 5.53
C CYS A 26 2.68 -3.15 5.96
N ALA A 27 1.86 -3.65 5.03
CA ALA A 27 0.64 -4.37 5.37
C ALA A 27 0.23 -5.38 4.29
N LEU A 28 -0.49 -6.42 4.71
CA LEU A 28 -1.11 -7.43 3.87
C LEU A 28 -2.49 -7.78 4.45
N ILE A 29 -3.54 -7.66 3.63
CA ILE A 29 -4.91 -8.04 4.01
C ILE A 29 -5.49 -9.04 3.00
N SER A 30 -6.43 -9.86 3.43
CA SER A 30 -7.29 -10.62 2.52
C SER A 30 -8.47 -9.76 2.06
N PHE A 31 -8.99 -10.06 0.87
CA PHE A 31 -10.24 -9.47 0.38
C PHE A 31 -11.13 -10.53 -0.29
N ASN A 32 -12.42 -10.23 -0.28
CA ASN A 32 -13.47 -11.01 -0.92
C ASN A 32 -14.47 -10.03 -1.54
N GLU A 33 -14.43 -9.89 -2.86
CA GLU A 33 -15.18 -8.87 -3.59
C GLU A 33 -16.04 -9.48 -4.71
N GLY A 34 -17.24 -8.93 -4.92
CA GLY A 34 -18.11 -9.31 -6.03
C GLY A 34 -19.17 -10.38 -5.70
N ILE A 35 -20.13 -10.52 -6.62
CA ILE A 35 -21.26 -11.45 -6.50
C ILE A 35 -20.97 -12.67 -7.38
N ALA A 36 -21.03 -13.85 -6.77
CA ALA A 36 -20.96 -15.21 -7.32
C ALA A 36 -20.51 -15.38 -8.80
N PRO A 37 -19.28 -15.89 -9.08
CA PRO A 37 -18.25 -16.26 -8.10
C PRO A 37 -17.51 -15.01 -7.58
N PRO A 38 -17.27 -14.91 -6.27
CA PRO A 38 -16.48 -13.83 -5.71
C PRO A 38 -15.02 -13.89 -6.16
N ILE A 39 -14.39 -12.72 -6.24
CA ILE A 39 -12.95 -12.56 -6.41
C ILE A 39 -12.31 -12.59 -5.03
N LEU A 40 -11.54 -13.65 -4.78
CA LEU A 40 -10.79 -13.86 -3.55
C LEU A 40 -9.33 -13.52 -3.78
N GLY A 41 -8.67 -12.92 -2.80
CA GLY A 41 -7.26 -12.61 -2.92
C GLY A 41 -6.68 -11.86 -1.73
N PHE A 42 -5.52 -11.28 -1.97
CA PHE A 42 -4.77 -10.49 -0.99
C PHE A 42 -4.34 -9.16 -1.59
N ALA A 43 -4.38 -8.11 -0.77
CA ALA A 43 -3.87 -6.79 -1.09
C ALA A 43 -2.66 -6.49 -0.20
N ALA A 44 -1.53 -6.16 -0.82
CA ALA A 44 -0.32 -5.71 -0.15
C ALA A 44 -0.17 -4.19 -0.31
N LEU A 45 0.13 -3.51 0.79
CA LEU A 45 0.47 -2.09 0.82
C LEU A 45 1.96 -1.92 1.10
N THR A 46 2.59 -1.02 0.35
CA THR A 46 3.96 -0.59 0.62
C THR A 46 4.02 0.74 1.33
N THR A 47 5.14 1.04 1.99
CA THR A 47 5.39 2.29 2.71
C THR A 47 5.17 3.54 1.85
N ASN A 48 5.43 3.44 0.53
CA ASN A 48 5.16 4.51 -0.43
C ASN A 48 3.73 4.53 -1.04
N GLY A 49 2.78 3.84 -0.40
CA GLY A 49 1.37 3.94 -0.77
C GLY A 49 0.95 3.13 -1.98
N LYS A 50 1.78 2.25 -2.54
CA LYS A 50 1.38 1.39 -3.65
C LYS A 50 0.59 0.18 -3.15
N ILE A 51 -0.53 -0.09 -3.80
CA ILE A 51 -1.33 -1.29 -3.61
C ILE A 51 -1.01 -2.29 -4.71
N TYR A 52 -0.72 -3.52 -4.29
CA TYR A 52 -0.60 -4.67 -5.18
C TYR A 52 -1.64 -5.72 -4.83
N LEU A 53 -2.26 -6.32 -5.84
CA LEU A 53 -3.25 -7.38 -5.67
C LEU A 53 -2.70 -8.73 -6.13
N MET A 54 -2.97 -9.76 -5.35
CA MET A 54 -2.81 -11.16 -5.75
C MET A 54 -4.18 -11.82 -5.70
N GLN A 55 -4.72 -12.17 -6.87
CA GLN A 55 -5.99 -12.89 -6.98
C GLN A 55 -5.75 -14.40 -6.95
N ASN A 56 -6.62 -15.11 -6.26
CA ASN A 56 -6.65 -16.57 -6.28
C ASN A 56 -7.11 -17.07 -7.65
N THR A 57 -6.55 -18.20 -8.08
CA THR A 57 -6.96 -18.84 -9.35
C THR A 57 -8.24 -19.66 -9.20
N SER A 58 -8.59 -20.04 -7.97
CA SER A 58 -9.87 -20.61 -7.57
C SER A 58 -10.09 -20.38 -6.07
N PRO A 59 -11.29 -20.64 -5.51
CA PRO A 59 -11.51 -20.52 -4.06
C PRO A 59 -10.59 -21.38 -3.18
N VAL A 60 -9.95 -22.40 -3.76
CA VAL A 60 -9.02 -23.30 -3.05
C VAL A 60 -7.57 -23.18 -3.53
N ASN A 61 -7.29 -22.38 -4.57
CA ASN A 61 -5.96 -22.22 -5.15
C ASN A 61 -5.50 -20.77 -5.08
N ILE A 62 -4.44 -20.51 -4.30
CA ILE A 62 -3.84 -19.19 -4.16
C ILE A 62 -3.19 -18.71 -5.47
N GLY A 63 -3.19 -17.40 -5.68
CA GLY A 63 -2.42 -16.76 -6.75
C GLY A 63 -0.91 -16.91 -6.53
N ASN A 64 -0.12 -16.63 -7.56
CA ASN A 64 1.35 -16.76 -7.50
C ASN A 64 2.11 -15.44 -7.71
N LYS A 65 1.41 -14.32 -7.89
CA LYS A 65 2.03 -13.02 -8.11
C LYS A 65 1.16 -11.87 -7.64
N PHE A 66 1.83 -10.84 -7.14
CA PHE A 66 1.26 -9.53 -6.85
C PHE A 66 1.41 -8.63 -8.07
N ILE A 67 0.31 -7.99 -8.47
CA ILE A 67 0.25 -7.06 -9.61
C ILE A 67 -0.09 -5.67 -9.08
N PHE A 68 0.64 -4.66 -9.53
CA PHE A 68 0.37 -3.27 -9.16
C PHE A 68 -1.05 -2.87 -9.58
N GLN A 69 -1.81 -2.29 -8.65
CA GLN A 69 -3.19 -1.87 -8.87
C GLN A 69 -3.33 -0.35 -8.89
N THR A 70 -2.80 0.34 -7.88
CA THR A 70 -2.93 1.79 -7.70
C THR A 70 -1.92 2.32 -6.69
N GLN A 71 -1.82 3.63 -6.57
CA GLN A 71 -1.10 4.31 -5.49
C GLN A 71 -2.07 5.24 -4.75
N ILE A 72 -2.14 5.11 -3.43
CA ILE A 72 -3.10 5.82 -2.57
C ILE A 72 -2.84 7.34 -2.58
N ALA A 73 -1.57 7.72 -2.41
CA ALA A 73 -1.12 9.10 -2.38
C ALA A 73 0.40 9.18 -2.64
N ASP A 74 0.90 10.37 -2.97
CA ASP A 74 2.34 10.64 -3.05
C ASP A 74 2.92 10.87 -1.64
N ARG A 75 3.12 9.77 -0.91
CA ARG A 75 3.64 9.71 0.46
C ARG A 75 4.52 8.49 0.65
N ALA A 76 5.40 8.53 1.65
CA ALA A 76 6.39 7.47 1.93
C ALA A 76 6.29 6.87 3.33
N ASP A 77 5.22 7.16 4.06
CA ASP A 77 5.05 6.87 5.48
C ASP A 77 3.77 6.07 5.79
N PHE A 78 3.26 5.28 4.84
CA PHE A 78 2.15 4.36 5.11
C PHE A 78 2.58 3.26 6.09
N VAL A 79 1.75 2.98 7.10
CA VAL A 79 2.06 2.02 8.17
C VAL A 79 1.01 0.93 8.36
N SER A 80 -0.20 1.10 7.85
CA SER A 80 -1.24 0.09 7.99
C SER A 80 -2.27 0.14 6.87
N LEU A 81 -2.82 -1.05 6.57
CA LEU A 81 -3.97 -1.30 5.72
C LEU A 81 -4.90 -2.24 6.49
N SER A 82 -6.18 -1.92 6.52
CA SER A 82 -7.21 -2.72 7.18
C SER A 82 -8.45 -2.85 6.29
N VAL A 83 -9.19 -3.92 6.48
CA VAL A 83 -10.46 -4.16 5.82
C VAL A 83 -11.55 -4.32 6.88
N LEU A 84 -12.67 -3.63 6.66
CA LEU A 84 -13.93 -3.87 7.33
C LEU A 84 -14.86 -4.51 6.30
N SER A 85 -14.93 -5.84 6.31
CA SER A 85 -15.79 -6.59 5.40
C SER A 85 -17.26 -6.32 5.69
N GLY A 86 -18.01 -5.97 4.64
CA GLY A 86 -19.47 -5.92 4.69
C GLY A 86 -20.08 -7.29 4.34
N ASP A 87 -21.21 -7.61 4.97
CA ASP A 87 -22.07 -8.73 4.57
C ASP A 87 -23.06 -8.28 3.47
N GLU A 88 -24.05 -9.12 3.15
CA GLU A 88 -25.04 -8.86 2.11
C GLU A 88 -25.75 -7.50 2.30
N GLY A 89 -25.62 -6.61 1.31
CA GLY A 89 -26.17 -5.25 1.35
C GLY A 89 -25.33 -4.23 2.13
N VAL A 90 -24.21 -4.64 2.75
CA VAL A 90 -23.27 -3.78 3.47
C VAL A 90 -22.00 -3.63 2.64
N LYS A 91 -21.49 -2.40 2.53
CA LYS A 91 -20.26 -2.11 1.79
C LYS A 91 -19.03 -2.60 2.57
N THR A 92 -18.09 -3.20 1.87
CA THR A 92 -16.72 -3.37 2.37
C THR A 92 -15.98 -2.03 2.32
N TYR A 93 -15.20 -1.74 3.36
CA TYR A 93 -14.32 -0.59 3.40
C TYR A 93 -12.88 -1.03 3.62
N TYR A 94 -11.99 -0.47 2.82
CA TYR A 94 -10.55 -0.56 3.02
C TYR A 94 -10.07 0.76 3.59
N VAL A 95 -9.25 0.71 4.64
CA VAL A 95 -8.69 1.90 5.29
C VAL A 95 -7.17 1.77 5.36
N ALA A 96 -6.47 2.79 4.89
CA ALA A 96 -5.04 2.92 5.02
C ALA A 96 -4.70 4.15 5.85
N ILE A 97 -3.63 4.07 6.64
CA ILE A 97 -3.17 5.18 7.48
C ILE A 97 -1.65 5.34 7.42
N THR A 98 -1.20 6.58 7.50
CA THR A 98 0.21 6.97 7.55
C THR A 98 0.69 7.14 8.99
N ALA A 99 2.00 7.12 9.19
CA ALA A 99 2.63 7.29 10.50
C ALA A 99 2.24 8.63 11.18
N ASP A 100 1.98 9.67 10.39
CA ASP A 100 1.54 10.99 10.89
C ASP A 100 0.01 11.14 10.98
N GLY A 101 -0.74 10.05 10.80
CA GLY A 101 -2.18 9.99 11.05
C GLY A 101 -3.09 10.39 9.90
N HIS A 102 -2.57 10.62 8.69
CA HIS A 102 -3.42 10.78 7.51
C HIS A 102 -4.08 9.45 7.16
N HIS A 103 -5.40 9.46 6.98
CA HIS A 103 -6.18 8.27 6.68
C HIS A 103 -6.99 8.43 5.39
N TYR A 104 -7.08 7.31 4.68
CA TYR A 104 -7.69 7.18 3.36
C TYR A 104 -8.61 5.98 3.39
N TYR A 105 -9.72 6.04 2.65
CA TYR A 105 -10.57 4.86 2.45
C TYR A 105 -10.79 4.55 0.97
N SER A 106 -11.07 3.28 0.70
CA SER A 106 -11.48 2.77 -0.60
C SER A 106 -12.63 1.79 -0.44
N LEU A 107 -13.47 1.67 -1.46
CA LEU A 107 -14.50 0.64 -1.56
C LEU A 107 -14.08 -0.54 -2.44
N ASP A 108 -12.99 -0.41 -3.19
CA ASP A 108 -12.65 -1.34 -4.26
C ASP A 108 -11.14 -1.62 -4.42
N LEU A 109 -10.30 -1.06 -3.54
CA LEU A 109 -8.83 -1.09 -3.58
C LEU A 109 -8.21 -0.36 -4.79
N LYS A 110 -9.00 0.36 -5.60
CA LYS A 110 -8.56 1.07 -6.81
C LYS A 110 -8.63 2.57 -6.61
N GLU A 111 -9.78 3.05 -6.17
CA GLU A 111 -10.04 4.47 -5.92
C GLU A 111 -9.95 4.75 -4.43
N TRP A 112 -9.09 5.71 -4.07
CA TRP A 112 -8.80 6.07 -2.69
C TRP A 112 -9.19 7.51 -2.43
N ASN A 113 -9.93 7.72 -1.35
CA ASN A 113 -10.43 9.03 -0.94
C ASN A 113 -9.73 9.47 0.35
N PRO A 114 -9.07 10.64 0.37
CA PRO A 114 -8.55 11.20 1.61
C PRO A 114 -9.70 11.56 2.55
N GLN A 115 -9.52 11.36 3.85
CA GLN A 115 -10.53 11.69 4.86
C GLN A 115 -10.07 12.81 5.78
N GLY A 116 -8.82 12.75 6.22
CA GLY A 116 -8.25 13.75 7.09
C GLY A 116 -6.98 13.25 7.75
N GLN A 117 -6.57 13.96 8.80
CA GLN A 117 -5.42 13.64 9.62
C GLN A 117 -5.84 13.67 11.09
N SER A 118 -5.48 12.62 11.83
CA SER A 118 -5.67 12.56 13.27
C SER A 118 -4.32 12.72 13.99
N PRO A 119 -4.26 13.47 15.10
CA PRO A 119 -3.04 13.57 15.90
C PRO A 119 -2.83 12.25 16.69
N PHE A 120 -1.67 11.61 16.50
CA PHE A 120 -1.23 10.44 17.26
C PHE A 120 0.11 10.69 17.93
#